data_AF-A0A842NQJ5-F1
#
_entry.id   AF-A0A842NQJ5-F1
#
_cell.length_a   1.000
_cell.length_b   1.000
_cell.length_c   1.000
_cell.angle_alpha   90.00
_cell.angle_beta   90.00
_cell.angle_gamma   90.00
#
_symmetry.space_group_name_H-M   'P 1'
#
loop_
_entity.id
_entity.type
_entity.pdbx_description
1 polymer ?
#
loop_
_entity_poly.entity_id
_entity_poly.type
_entity_poly.pdbx_seq_one_letter_code
_entity_poly.pdbx_strand_id
1 'polypeptide(L)'
;MKGKVGSVVVIFDPDLPNRDGGEDFPWCVTWLGEHNQESDMSFYSTPAGEVMDGPGISRCQYGGFMLTYPPLRVYDIWRDPFFGFARNKPEKLLMAALDYSLEKHVVYVAATPPSGWCRSMAARLGKKIIYLPIGTFSPVTLKKIRQFHVLDGHPVRRYARNYV
;
A
#
# COMPACT_ATOMS: atom_id res chain seq x y z
N MET A 1 -9.09 -4.73 -22.04
CA MET A 1 -9.85 -4.78 -20.77
C MET A 1 -10.78 -3.56 -20.76
N LYS A 2 -12.11 -3.73 -20.67
CA LYS A 2 -13.05 -2.60 -20.54
C LYS A 2 -13.54 -2.54 -19.10
N GLY A 3 -13.23 -1.46 -18.39
CA GLY A 3 -13.66 -1.22 -17.00
C GLY A 3 -12.62 -0.40 -16.23
N LYS A 4 -13.08 0.54 -15.40
CA LYS A 4 -12.22 1.34 -14.53
C LYS A 4 -11.65 0.45 -13.39
N VAL A 5 -10.44 0.78 -12.96
CA VAL A 5 -9.79 0.19 -11.79
C VAL A 5 -10.06 1.11 -10.61
N GLY A 6 -10.59 0.57 -9.51
CA GLY A 6 -10.96 1.37 -8.33
C GLY A 6 -9.89 1.39 -7.26
N SER A 7 -9.13 0.31 -7.14
CA SER A 7 -8.01 0.19 -6.20
C SER A 7 -6.85 -0.57 -6.81
N VAL A 8 -5.65 -0.23 -6.38
CA VAL A 8 -4.39 -0.89 -6.76
C VAL A 8 -3.66 -1.28 -5.49
N VAL A 9 -3.20 -2.53 -5.42
CA VAL A 9 -2.38 -3.04 -4.34
C VAL A 9 -1.07 -3.54 -4.92
N VAL A 10 0.05 -3.15 -4.30
CA VAL A 10 1.39 -3.56 -4.70
C VAL A 10 2.12 -4.10 -3.47
N ILE A 11 2.62 -5.33 -3.57
CA ILE A 11 3.36 -6.03 -2.51
C ILE A 11 4.77 -6.30 -3.02
N PHE A 12 5.74 -5.56 -2.49
CA PHE A 12 7.17 -5.78 -2.77
C PHE A 12 7.75 -6.88 -1.89
N ASP A 13 7.35 -6.87 -0.62
CA ASP A 13 7.78 -7.82 0.40
C ASP A 13 6.58 -8.17 1.28
N PRO A 14 6.20 -9.45 1.44
CA PRO A 14 5.06 -9.82 2.26
C PRO A 14 5.28 -9.60 3.76
N ASP A 15 6.52 -9.31 4.20
CA ASP A 15 6.90 -9.10 5.60
C ASP A 15 6.42 -10.24 6.50
N LEU A 16 6.70 -11.47 6.06
CA LEU A 16 6.39 -12.66 6.84
C LEU A 16 7.38 -12.74 8.03
N PRO A 17 6.91 -13.10 9.24
CA PRO A 17 7.77 -13.16 10.41
C PRO A 17 9.02 -14.00 10.16
N ASN A 18 10.19 -13.44 10.46
CA ASN A 18 11.44 -14.19 10.44
C ASN A 18 11.51 -15.17 11.63
N ARG A 19 12.58 -15.97 11.73
CA ARG A 19 12.73 -17.00 12.79
C ARG A 19 12.64 -16.43 14.20
N ASP A 20 12.97 -15.15 14.38
CA ASP A 20 12.96 -14.45 15.67
C ASP A 20 11.68 -13.63 15.87
N GLY A 21 10.72 -13.73 14.95
CA GLY A 21 9.43 -13.01 15.01
C GLY A 21 9.53 -11.52 14.66
N GLY A 22 10.66 -11.06 14.15
CA GLY A 22 10.86 -9.68 13.72
C GLY A 22 10.11 -9.34 12.43
N GLU A 23 9.73 -8.07 12.30
CA GLU A 23 9.15 -7.47 11.10
C GLU A 23 10.15 -6.46 10.50
N ASP A 24 10.42 -6.55 9.20
CA ASP A 24 11.29 -5.60 8.49
C ASP A 24 10.53 -4.31 8.15
N PHE A 25 9.19 -4.38 8.09
CA PHE A 25 8.33 -3.27 7.71
C PHE A 25 7.25 -2.98 8.79
N PRO A 26 7.65 -2.62 10.03
CA PRO A 26 6.72 -2.47 11.15
C PRO A 26 5.83 -1.22 11.05
N TRP A 27 6.22 -0.23 10.24
CA TRP A 27 5.51 1.05 10.20
C TRP A 27 4.29 0.99 9.28
N CYS A 28 3.12 0.83 9.90
CA CYS A 28 1.82 0.72 9.23
C CYS A 28 1.03 2.03 9.35
N VAL A 29 0.58 2.59 8.21
CA VAL A 29 -0.06 3.89 8.16
C VAL A 29 -1.20 3.92 7.13
N THR A 30 -2.21 4.74 7.40
CA THR A 30 -3.23 5.14 6.42
C THR A 30 -3.15 6.66 6.24
N TRP A 31 -2.97 7.10 4.99
CA TRP A 31 -2.93 8.50 4.56
C TRP A 31 -4.14 8.84 3.72
N LEU A 32 -4.80 9.92 4.09
CA LEU A 32 -5.89 10.50 3.31
C LEU A 32 -5.30 11.50 2.30
N GLY A 33 -5.80 11.47 1.08
CA GLY A 33 -5.42 12.47 0.07
C GLY A 33 -5.78 13.88 0.55
N GLU A 34 -4.87 14.84 0.39
CA GLU A 34 -5.10 16.25 0.75
C GLU A 34 -5.91 16.99 -0.32
N HIS A 35 -5.86 16.50 -1.57
CA HIS A 35 -6.56 17.11 -2.72
C HIS A 35 -7.46 16.10 -3.44
N ASN A 36 -8.50 16.60 -4.12
CA ASN A 36 -9.48 15.78 -4.87
C ASN A 36 -8.89 14.96 -6.04
N GLN A 37 -7.62 15.18 -6.41
CA GLN A 37 -6.91 14.41 -7.43
C GLN A 37 -5.95 13.37 -6.83
N GLU A 38 -5.92 13.24 -5.52
CA GLU A 38 -5.09 12.27 -4.80
C GLU A 38 -5.93 11.03 -4.45
N SER A 39 -5.27 9.89 -4.26
CA SER A 39 -5.89 8.68 -3.73
C SER A 39 -5.63 8.59 -2.23
N ASP A 40 -6.54 7.96 -1.50
CA ASP A 40 -6.20 7.49 -0.16
C ASP A 40 -5.22 6.32 -0.29
N MET A 41 -4.27 6.26 0.64
CA MET A 41 -3.22 5.26 0.67
C MET A 41 -3.19 4.56 2.01
N SER A 42 -2.98 3.25 2.01
CA SER A 42 -2.62 2.52 3.22
C SER A 42 -1.44 1.62 2.94
N PHE A 43 -0.44 1.60 3.82
CA PHE A 43 0.83 0.93 3.55
C PHE A 43 1.51 0.45 4.82
N TYR A 44 2.47 -0.46 4.62
CA TYR A 44 3.46 -0.84 5.62
C TYR A 44 4.87 -0.66 5.04
N SER A 45 5.80 -0.21 5.87
CA SER A 45 7.11 0.26 5.42
C SER A 45 8.18 0.23 6.52
N THR A 46 9.42 0.53 6.15
CA THR A 46 10.50 0.82 7.09
C THR A 46 10.16 2.09 7.92
N PRO A 47 10.57 2.18 9.19
CA PRO A 47 10.27 3.34 10.03
C PRO A 47 10.79 4.67 9.46
N ALA A 48 10.00 5.72 9.63
CA ALA A 48 10.46 7.08 9.37
C ALA A 48 11.47 7.51 10.44
N GLY A 49 12.49 8.26 10.04
CA GLY A 49 13.55 8.77 10.90
C GLY A 49 14.82 7.90 10.94
N GLU A 50 14.77 6.67 10.42
CA GLU A 50 15.95 5.78 10.41
C GLU A 50 16.97 6.17 9.34
N VAL A 51 16.50 6.57 8.16
CA VAL A 51 17.35 6.96 7.04
C VAL A 51 16.97 8.35 6.59
N MET A 52 17.87 9.31 6.81
CA MET A 52 17.64 10.72 6.51
C MET A 52 18.40 11.12 5.25
N ASP A 53 17.68 11.61 4.23
CA ASP A 53 18.29 12.17 3.02
C ASP A 53 18.54 13.69 3.18
N GLY A 54 17.90 14.33 4.17
CA GLY A 54 18.10 15.73 4.53
C GLY A 54 17.39 16.12 5.84
N PRO A 55 17.55 17.35 6.34
CA PRO A 55 16.86 17.81 7.54
C PRO A 55 15.34 17.67 7.41
N GLY A 56 14.71 16.88 8.28
CA GLY A 56 13.26 16.61 8.23
C GLY A 56 12.79 15.78 7.03
N ILE A 57 13.68 15.14 6.27
CA ILE A 57 13.37 14.33 5.09
C ILE A 57 13.82 12.89 5.32
N SER A 58 12.88 12.04 5.73
CA SER A 58 13.14 10.61 5.93
C SER A 58 12.86 9.84 4.64
N ARG A 59 13.79 9.00 4.23
CA ARG A 59 13.60 8.04 3.14
C ARG A 59 13.14 6.70 3.69
N CYS A 60 12.03 6.21 3.16
CA CYS A 60 11.42 4.96 3.57
C CYS A 60 11.27 4.02 2.37
N GLN A 61 11.13 2.73 2.65
CA GLN A 61 10.81 1.71 1.66
C GLN A 61 9.51 1.02 2.02
N TYR A 62 8.60 0.91 1.05
CA TYR A 62 7.40 0.10 1.20
C TYR A 62 7.76 -1.39 1.26
N GLY A 63 7.11 -2.10 2.18
CA GLY A 63 6.87 -3.54 2.05
C GLY A 63 5.68 -3.78 1.11
N GLY A 64 4.63 -2.97 1.27
CA GLY A 64 3.49 -2.96 0.35
C GLY A 64 2.54 -1.80 0.62
N PHE A 65 1.69 -1.50 -0.37
CA PHE A 65 0.69 -0.45 -0.27
C PHE A 65 -0.59 -0.77 -1.05
N MET A 66 -1.67 -0.10 -0.64
CA MET A 66 -2.93 0.05 -1.34
C MET A 66 -3.12 1.52 -1.70
N LEU A 67 -3.62 1.79 -2.90
CA LEU A 67 -4.19 3.07 -3.32
C LEU A 67 -5.66 2.89 -3.72
N THR A 68 -6.53 3.82 -3.34
CA THR A 68 -7.94 3.81 -3.75
C THR A 68 -8.50 5.22 -3.97
N TYR A 69 -9.39 5.34 -4.94
CA TYR A 69 -10.05 6.59 -5.33
C TYR A 69 -11.58 6.43 -5.29
N PRO A 70 -12.37 7.46 -4.92
CA PRO A 70 -11.99 8.82 -4.51
C PRO A 70 -11.39 8.90 -3.09
N PRO A 71 -10.64 9.97 -2.77
CA PRO A 71 -9.98 10.16 -1.47
C PRO A 71 -10.98 10.52 -0.35
N LEU A 72 -10.46 10.66 0.87
CA LEU A 72 -11.15 11.05 2.09
C LEU A 72 -12.19 10.05 2.60
N ARG A 73 -11.96 8.75 2.37
CA ARG A 73 -12.89 7.67 2.75
C ARG A 73 -12.24 6.55 3.55
N VAL A 74 -10.93 6.32 3.41
CA VAL A 74 -10.26 5.16 4.01
C VAL A 74 -10.02 5.39 5.50
N TYR A 75 -10.70 4.63 6.35
CA TYR A 75 -10.38 4.58 7.77
C TYR A 75 -9.08 3.80 8.02
N ASP A 76 -8.53 3.89 9.24
CA ASP A 76 -7.31 3.18 9.59
C ASP A 76 -7.51 1.65 9.58
N ILE A 77 -7.26 1.04 8.42
CA ILE A 77 -7.45 -0.40 8.18
C ILE A 77 -6.56 -1.27 9.08
N TRP A 78 -5.47 -0.71 9.63
CA TRP A 78 -4.56 -1.44 10.48
C TRP A 78 -5.19 -1.75 11.83
N ARG A 79 -6.04 -0.84 12.32
CA ARG A 79 -6.75 -0.93 13.60
C ARG A 79 -8.21 -1.35 13.45
N ASP A 80 -8.76 -1.32 12.24
CA ASP A 80 -10.14 -1.71 11.97
C ASP A 80 -10.35 -3.23 12.20
N PRO A 81 -11.21 -3.61 13.19
CA PRO A 81 -11.52 -5.01 13.47
C PRO A 81 -12.15 -5.76 12.30
N PHE A 82 -12.78 -5.05 11.35
CA PHE A 82 -13.35 -5.67 10.15
C PHE A 82 -12.29 -6.43 9.36
N PHE A 83 -11.03 -5.95 9.33
CA PHE A 83 -9.92 -6.66 8.68
C PHE A 83 -9.10 -7.54 9.63
N GLY A 84 -9.57 -7.78 10.85
CA GLY A 84 -8.87 -8.56 11.87
C GLY A 84 -8.69 -10.04 11.49
N PHE A 85 -9.46 -10.55 10.54
CA PHE A 85 -9.34 -11.92 10.03
C PHE A 85 -8.24 -12.09 8.98
N ALA A 86 -7.62 -11.00 8.51
CA ALA A 86 -6.48 -11.07 7.60
C ALA A 86 -5.26 -11.68 8.32
N ARG A 87 -4.55 -12.60 7.65
CA ARG A 87 -3.46 -13.37 8.29
C ARG A 87 -2.10 -12.69 8.19
N ASN A 88 -1.98 -11.70 7.32
CA ASN A 88 -0.75 -10.93 7.10
C ASN A 88 -1.08 -9.57 6.47
N LYS A 89 -0.08 -8.68 6.41
CA LYS A 89 -0.21 -7.32 5.86
C LYS A 89 -0.68 -7.31 4.39
N PRO A 90 -0.17 -8.17 3.48
CA PRO A 90 -0.69 -8.29 2.11
C PRO A 90 -2.18 -8.61 2.02
N GLU A 91 -2.67 -9.57 2.81
CA GLU A 91 -4.10 -9.90 2.84
C GLU A 91 -4.94 -8.73 3.32
N LYS A 92 -4.50 -8.05 4.38
CA LYS A 92 -5.21 -6.88 4.94
C LYS A 92 -5.33 -5.76 3.89
N LEU A 93 -4.25 -5.44 3.19
CA LEU A 93 -4.28 -4.45 2.10
C LEU A 93 -5.25 -4.86 0.97
N LEU A 94 -5.21 -6.12 0.53
CA LEU A 94 -6.08 -6.58 -0.55
C LEU A 94 -7.56 -6.62 -0.15
N MET A 95 -7.86 -7.02 1.09
CA MET A 95 -9.22 -7.02 1.62
C MET A 95 -9.77 -5.58 1.74
N ALA A 96 -8.96 -4.66 2.26
CA ALA A 96 -9.30 -3.24 2.27
C ALA A 96 -9.53 -2.70 0.85
N ALA A 97 -8.67 -3.05 -0.11
CA ALA A 97 -8.81 -2.61 -1.49
C ALA A 97 -10.11 -3.09 -2.13
N LEU A 98 -10.55 -4.31 -1.82
CA LEU A 98 -11.82 -4.88 -2.30
C LEU A 98 -13.03 -4.17 -1.70
N ASP A 99 -12.95 -3.82 -0.43
CA ASP A 99 -14.02 -3.15 0.32
C ASP A 99 -14.19 -1.68 -0.11
N TYR A 100 -13.09 -0.91 -0.10
CA TYR A 100 -13.11 0.53 -0.41
C TYR A 100 -13.23 0.86 -1.91
N SER A 101 -12.94 -0.09 -2.80
CA SER A 101 -13.06 0.10 -4.25
C SER A 101 -14.51 0.36 -4.63
N LEU A 102 -14.79 1.51 -5.25
CA LEU A 102 -16.10 1.76 -5.86
C LEU A 102 -16.26 0.99 -7.17
N GLU A 103 -15.17 0.75 -7.88
CA GLU A 103 -15.18 0.02 -9.15
C GLU A 103 -15.15 -1.50 -8.96
N LYS A 104 -15.47 -2.23 -10.02
CA LYS A 104 -15.47 -3.70 -10.03
C LYS A 104 -14.06 -4.29 -9.97
N HIS A 105 -13.09 -3.62 -10.58
CA HIS A 105 -11.75 -4.18 -10.77
C HIS A 105 -10.77 -3.65 -9.72
N VAL A 106 -10.07 -4.58 -9.07
CA VAL A 106 -8.97 -4.29 -8.14
C VAL A 106 -7.70 -4.94 -8.68
N VAL A 107 -6.66 -4.16 -8.90
CA VAL A 107 -5.36 -4.67 -9.35
C VAL A 107 -4.55 -5.12 -8.15
N TYR A 108 -3.96 -6.30 -8.22
CA TYR A 108 -3.08 -6.85 -7.21
C TYR A 108 -1.75 -7.27 -7.85
N VAL A 109 -0.70 -6.52 -7.52
CA VAL A 109 0.67 -6.76 -7.98
C VAL A 109 1.47 -7.38 -6.85
N ALA A 110 1.92 -8.62 -7.00
CA ALA A 110 2.66 -9.33 -5.95
C ALA A 110 3.49 -10.49 -6.52
N ALA A 111 4.41 -11.03 -5.72
CA ALA A 111 5.17 -12.23 -6.08
C ALA A 111 4.29 -13.50 -6.11
N THR A 112 3.27 -13.54 -5.27
CA THR A 112 2.34 -14.68 -5.13
C THR A 112 0.91 -14.26 -5.43
N PRO A 113 0.07 -15.18 -5.96
CA PRO A 113 -1.32 -14.88 -6.25
C PRO A 113 -2.14 -14.58 -4.98
N PRO A 114 -3.30 -13.89 -5.10
CA PRO A 114 -4.21 -13.68 -3.99
C PRO A 114 -4.62 -14.98 -3.31
N SER A 115 -4.72 -14.94 -1.97
CA SER A 115 -5.18 -16.07 -1.18
C SER A 115 -6.64 -16.43 -1.46
N GLY A 116 -7.03 -17.64 -1.06
CA GLY A 116 -8.42 -18.10 -1.16
C GLY A 116 -9.41 -17.19 -0.42
N TRP A 117 -9.03 -16.69 0.76
CA TRP A 117 -9.84 -15.74 1.55
C TRP A 117 -10.12 -14.44 0.79
N CYS A 118 -9.11 -13.84 0.17
CA CYS A 118 -9.28 -12.64 -0.63
C CYS A 118 -10.18 -12.89 -1.85
N ARG A 119 -10.03 -14.05 -2.52
CA ARG A 119 -10.86 -14.44 -3.67
C ARG A 119 -12.33 -14.64 -3.27
N SER A 120 -12.57 -15.30 -2.14
CA SER A 120 -13.93 -15.49 -1.59
C SER A 120 -14.57 -14.16 -1.24
N MET A 121 -13.83 -13.24 -0.60
CA MET A 121 -14.33 -11.89 -0.32
C MET A 121 -14.64 -11.12 -1.61
N ALA A 122 -13.74 -11.17 -2.60
CA ALA A 122 -13.98 -10.54 -3.90
C ALA A 122 -15.25 -11.06 -4.57
N ALA A 123 -15.47 -12.38 -4.58
CA ALA A 123 -16.68 -12.99 -5.12
C ALA A 123 -17.94 -12.51 -4.41
N ARG A 124 -17.93 -12.48 -3.07
CA ARG A 124 -19.06 -12.00 -2.25
C ARG A 124 -19.39 -10.52 -2.51
N LEU A 125 -18.36 -9.70 -2.72
CA LEU A 125 -18.51 -8.27 -3.02
C LEU A 125 -18.76 -7.96 -4.51
N GLY A 126 -18.85 -8.99 -5.36
CA GLY A 126 -19.01 -8.80 -6.81
C GLY A 126 -17.80 -8.16 -7.51
N LYS A 127 -16.63 -8.18 -6.86
CA LYS A 127 -15.37 -7.61 -7.36
C LYS A 127 -14.56 -8.63 -8.14
N LYS A 128 -13.65 -8.14 -8.98
CA LYS A 128 -12.69 -8.95 -9.74
C LYS A 128 -11.26 -8.53 -9.41
N ILE A 129 -10.48 -9.46 -8.88
CA ILE A 129 -9.05 -9.26 -8.66
C ILE A 129 -8.32 -9.50 -9.99
N ILE A 130 -7.57 -8.51 -10.44
CA ILE A 130 -6.64 -8.60 -11.57
C ILE A 130 -5.26 -8.83 -10.98
N TYR A 131 -4.81 -10.09 -10.98
CA TYR A 131 -3.48 -10.44 -10.50
C TYR A 131 -2.42 -10.21 -11.58
N LEU A 132 -1.37 -9.46 -11.23
CA LEU A 132 -0.20 -9.25 -12.06
C LEU A 132 1.05 -9.70 -11.26
N PRO A 133 1.79 -10.73 -11.70
CA PRO A 133 3.02 -11.12 -11.03
C PRO A 133 4.02 -9.95 -11.01
N ILE A 134 4.60 -9.63 -9.86
CA ILE A 134 5.49 -8.47 -9.72
C ILE A 134 6.73 -8.53 -10.63
N GLY A 135 7.18 -9.74 -10.97
CA GLY A 135 8.29 -9.99 -11.91
C GLY A 135 8.00 -9.55 -13.35
N THR A 136 6.76 -9.14 -13.68
CA THR A 136 6.43 -8.54 -14.98
C THR A 136 6.92 -7.10 -15.12
N PHE A 137 7.27 -6.44 -14.01
CA PHE A 137 7.75 -5.06 -14.01
C PHE A 137 9.28 -5.01 -13.96
N SER A 138 9.88 -3.98 -14.58
CA SER A 138 11.33 -3.82 -14.56
C SER A 138 11.84 -3.57 -13.13
N PRO A 139 13.02 -4.10 -12.73
CA PRO A 139 13.60 -3.83 -11.42
C PRO A 139 13.80 -2.33 -11.15
N VAL A 140 14.09 -1.54 -12.19
CA VAL A 140 14.24 -0.07 -12.09
C VAL A 140 12.91 0.59 -11.76
N THR A 141 11.81 0.18 -12.41
CA THR A 141 10.47 0.67 -12.10
C THR A 141 10.10 0.33 -10.66
N LEU A 142 10.27 -0.93 -10.25
CA LEU A 142 9.96 -1.39 -8.90
C LEU A 142 10.75 -0.62 -7.83
N LYS A 143 12.05 -0.41 -8.06
CA LYS A 143 12.90 0.36 -7.15
C LYS A 143 12.39 1.80 -6.98
N LYS A 144 11.94 2.44 -8.06
CA LYS A 144 11.40 3.80 -8.02
C LYS A 144 10.10 3.89 -7.22
N ILE A 145 9.16 2.97 -7.46
CA ILE A 145 7.85 3.01 -6.77
C ILE A 145 7.89 2.47 -5.33
N ARG A 146 8.92 1.70 -4.97
CA ARG A 146 9.09 1.16 -3.61
C ARG A 146 9.57 2.23 -2.62
N GLN A 147 10.28 3.26 -3.10
CA GLN A 147 10.86 4.29 -2.26
C GLN A 147 9.93 5.50 -2.16
N PHE A 148 9.81 6.05 -0.96
CA PHE A 148 9.10 7.31 -0.72
C PHE A 148 9.79 8.12 0.37
N HIS A 149 9.35 9.36 0.51
CA HIS A 149 9.88 10.28 1.52
C HIS A 149 8.79 10.79 2.43
N VAL A 150 9.07 10.80 3.73
CA VAL A 150 8.24 11.42 4.75
C VAL A 150 8.87 12.76 5.10
N LEU A 151 8.07 13.81 4.99
CA LEU A 151 8.49 15.18 5.29
C LEU A 151 7.95 15.58 6.67
N ASP A 152 8.83 16.13 7.51
CA ASP A 152 8.47 16.64 8.84
C ASP A 152 7.71 17.98 8.75
N GLY A 153 6.46 17.89 8.31
CA GLY A 153 5.54 19.01 8.21
C GLY A 153 5.70 19.90 6.97
N HIS A 154 4.79 20.88 6.87
CA HIS A 154 4.74 21.82 5.74
C HIS A 154 6.02 22.64 5.50
N PRO A 155 6.79 23.08 6.52
CA PRO A 155 8.02 23.85 6.28
C PRO A 155 9.06 23.11 5.44
N VAL A 156 9.19 21.79 5.64
CA VAL A 156 10.14 20.93 4.92
C VAL A 156 9.81 20.89 3.43
N ARG A 157 8.51 20.92 3.05
CA ARG A 157 8.07 20.93 1.65
C ARG A 157 8.71 22.06 0.83
N ARG A 158 9.11 23.17 1.46
CA ARG A 158 9.72 24.33 0.78
C ARG A 158 11.13 24.06 0.23
N TYR A 159 11.88 23.15 0.84
CA TYR A 159 13.27 22.86 0.46
C TYR A 159 13.53 21.39 0.10
N ALA A 160 12.53 20.51 0.26
CA ALA A 160 12.65 19.08 -0.05
C ALA A 160 13.19 18.79 -1.45
N ARG A 161 12.77 19.57 -2.46
CA ARG A 161 13.23 19.45 -3.87
C ARG A 161 14.75 19.54 -4.09
N ASN A 162 15.50 20.04 -3.12
CA ASN A 162 16.97 20.10 -3.20
C ASN A 162 17.62 18.77 -2.80
N TYR A 163 16.85 17.85 -2.23
CA TYR A 163 17.29 16.56 -1.72
C TYR A 163 16.66 15.38 -2.46
N VAL A 164 15.44 15.55 -3.00
CA VAL A 164 14.62 14.48 -3.62
C VAL A 164 13.98 14.90 -4.94
#